data_AF-A0A3M2BM99-F1
#
_entry.id   AF-A0A3M2BM99-F1
#
_cell.length_a   1.000
_cell.length_b   1.000
_cell.length_c   1.000
_cell.angle_alpha   90.00
_cell.angle_beta   90.00
_cell.angle_gamma   90.00
#
_symmetry.space_group_name_H-M   'P 1'
#
loop_
_entity.id
_entity.type
_entity.pdbx_description
1 polymer ?
#
loop_
_entity_poly.entity_id
_entity_poly.type
_entity_poly.pdbx_seq_one_letter_code
_entity_poly.pdbx_strand_id
1 'polypeptide(L)'
;MHHVVVVGGGIAGLTAGWELARRARRQHHDVEVTVIEARGRCGGKVVTRRRGDFVLEGGPDAFVARKPALYELACELGLEGRLLPSNDDRGGVALAAGKRLVPLSPGLLQLAPGGWREIAATPLLSWSGKLRWWAERWQPARRAETDESVADFVRRRCGREVLERIAEPILASLHVGDVERMSLAATCPHLRDREQRRGRLGGGRPAP
;
A
#
# COMPACT_ATOMS: atom_id res chain seq x y z
N MET A 1 13.40 -34.59 -16.36
CA MET A 1 13.61 -33.20 -16.76
C MET A 1 12.31 -32.49 -17.09
N HIS A 2 11.92 -31.52 -16.26
CA HIS A 2 10.86 -30.56 -16.60
C HIS A 2 11.50 -29.23 -16.97
N HIS A 3 11.02 -28.58 -18.03
CA HIS A 3 11.48 -27.25 -18.42
C HIS A 3 10.38 -26.23 -18.15
N VAL A 4 10.68 -25.21 -17.36
CA VAL A 4 9.75 -24.13 -17.01
C VAL A 4 10.26 -22.82 -17.56
N VAL A 5 9.45 -22.19 -18.40
CA VAL A 5 9.74 -20.88 -18.98
C VAL A 5 8.95 -19.81 -18.23
N VAL A 6 9.64 -18.85 -17.65
CA VAL A 6 9.08 -17.66 -17.01
C VAL A 6 9.19 -16.48 -17.97
N VAL A 7 8.05 -15.90 -18.35
CA VAL A 7 8.00 -14.75 -19.26
C VAL A 7 7.96 -13.45 -18.44
N GLY A 8 8.99 -12.62 -18.61
CA GLY A 8 9.21 -11.34 -17.94
C GLY A 8 10.32 -11.40 -16.88
N GLY A 9 11.38 -10.62 -17.06
CA GLY A 9 12.51 -10.47 -16.13
C GLY A 9 12.31 -9.34 -15.11
N GLY A 10 11.06 -9.02 -14.75
CA GLY A 10 10.74 -8.14 -13.63
C GLY A 10 10.86 -8.84 -12.27
N ILE A 11 10.68 -8.10 -11.16
CA ILE A 11 10.80 -8.68 -9.81
C ILE A 11 9.96 -9.95 -9.63
N ALA A 12 8.72 -9.97 -10.12
CA ALA A 12 7.85 -11.15 -10.03
C ALA A 12 8.38 -12.37 -10.80
N GLY A 13 8.90 -12.18 -12.02
CA GLY A 13 9.42 -13.29 -12.81
C GLY A 13 10.78 -13.77 -12.31
N LEU A 14 11.65 -12.86 -11.85
CA LEU A 14 12.92 -13.20 -11.23
C LEU A 14 12.72 -13.98 -9.93
N THR A 15 11.79 -13.56 -9.07
CA THR A 15 11.50 -14.29 -7.82
C THR A 15 10.82 -15.62 -8.08
N ALA A 16 9.91 -15.70 -9.06
CA ALA A 16 9.31 -16.97 -9.47
C ALA A 16 10.38 -17.96 -9.98
N GLY A 17 11.27 -17.52 -10.87
CA GLY A 17 12.36 -18.34 -11.38
C GLY A 17 13.34 -18.77 -10.28
N TRP A 18 13.69 -17.84 -9.38
CA TRP A 18 14.53 -18.11 -8.21
C TRP A 18 13.90 -19.17 -7.29
N GLU A 19 12.63 -18.99 -6.92
CA GLU A 19 11.92 -19.93 -6.03
C GLU A 19 11.78 -21.32 -6.64
N LEU A 20 11.44 -21.41 -7.94
CA LEU A 20 11.35 -22.68 -8.65
C LEU A 20 12.69 -23.41 -8.66
N ALA A 21 13.77 -22.73 -9.06
CA ALA A 21 15.10 -23.32 -9.11
C ALA A 21 15.58 -23.74 -7.70
N ARG A 22 15.32 -22.92 -6.68
CA ARG A 22 15.68 -23.20 -5.28
C ARG A 22 14.97 -24.45 -4.75
N ARG A 23 13.65 -24.55 -4.96
CA ARG A 23 12.85 -25.69 -4.51
C ARG A 23 13.21 -26.97 -5.25
N ALA A 24 13.42 -26.89 -6.56
CA ALA A 24 13.85 -28.03 -7.36
C ALA A 24 15.17 -28.62 -6.85
N ARG A 25 16.18 -27.76 -6.57
CA ARG A 25 17.45 -28.20 -5.97
C ARG A 25 17.28 -28.86 -4.61
N ARG A 26 16.47 -28.26 -3.72
CA ARG A 26 16.24 -28.79 -2.35
C ARG A 26 15.50 -30.12 -2.35
N GLN A 27 14.62 -30.33 -3.32
CA GLN A 27 13.80 -31.54 -3.44
C GLN A 27 14.40 -32.58 -4.40
N HIS A 28 15.62 -32.33 -4.89
CA HIS A 28 16.30 -33.18 -5.88
C HIS A 28 15.45 -33.45 -7.14
N HIS A 29 14.65 -32.45 -7.55
CA HIS A 29 13.90 -32.49 -8.79
C HIS A 29 14.73 -31.94 -9.94
N ASP A 30 14.68 -32.64 -11.07
CA ASP A 30 15.33 -32.25 -12.31
C ASP A 30 14.45 -31.25 -13.08
N VAL A 31 14.59 -29.97 -12.74
CA VAL A 31 13.86 -28.84 -13.34
C VAL A 31 14.84 -27.82 -13.90
N GLU A 32 14.74 -27.56 -15.20
CA GLU A 32 15.39 -26.43 -15.85
C GLU A 32 14.45 -25.22 -15.83
N VAL A 33 14.97 -24.05 -15.45
CA VAL A 33 14.20 -22.79 -15.39
C VAL A 33 14.84 -21.78 -16.32
N THR A 34 14.07 -21.28 -17.29
CA THR A 34 14.49 -20.20 -18.20
C THR A 34 13.64 -18.97 -17.95
N VAL A 35 14.26 -17.82 -17.72
CA VAL A 35 13.58 -16.52 -17.64
C VAL A 35 13.83 -15.76 -18.94
N ILE A 36 12.77 -15.35 -19.62
CA ILE A 36 12.85 -14.57 -20.87
C ILE A 36 12.38 -13.14 -20.60
N GLU A 37 13.19 -12.15 -20.96
CA GLU A 37 12.87 -10.73 -20.83
C GLU A 37 12.91 -10.06 -22.21
N ALA A 38 11.91 -9.25 -22.52
CA ALA A 38 11.81 -8.57 -23.82
C ALA A 38 12.81 -7.42 -23.96
N ARG A 39 13.21 -6.78 -22.84
CA ARG A 39 14.16 -5.67 -22.79
C ARG A 39 15.59 -6.17 -22.71
N GLY A 40 16.56 -5.32 -23.06
CA GLY A 40 17.99 -5.61 -22.90
C GLY A 40 18.50 -5.66 -21.46
N ARG A 41 17.62 -5.75 -20.45
CA ARG A 41 17.98 -5.87 -19.03
C ARG A 41 16.82 -6.44 -18.20
N CYS A 42 17.15 -7.15 -17.14
CA CYS A 42 16.21 -7.53 -16.08
C CYS A 42 15.91 -6.36 -15.13
N GLY A 43 14.98 -6.59 -14.19
CA GLY A 43 14.55 -5.66 -13.14
C GLY A 43 13.15 -5.09 -13.37
N GLY A 44 12.66 -5.09 -14.61
CA GLY A 44 11.32 -4.60 -14.95
C GLY A 44 11.12 -3.13 -14.55
N LYS A 45 10.22 -2.88 -13.58
CA LYS A 45 9.96 -1.54 -13.02
C LYS A 45 11.07 -1.05 -12.08
N VAL A 46 11.92 -1.93 -11.55
CA VAL A 46 13.04 -1.55 -10.67
C VAL A 46 14.20 -1.06 -11.52
N VAL A 47 14.58 0.21 -11.32
CA VAL A 47 15.61 0.89 -12.12
C VAL A 47 16.36 1.89 -11.27
N THR A 48 17.60 1.61 -10.93
CA THR A 48 18.48 2.58 -10.28
C THR A 48 19.44 3.18 -11.30
N ARG A 49 19.58 4.50 -11.32
CA ARG A 49 20.59 5.23 -12.12
C ARG A 49 21.49 6.06 -11.21
N ARG A 50 22.77 6.13 -11.54
CA ARG A 50 23.74 7.00 -10.86
C ARG A 50 24.12 8.15 -11.78
N ARG A 51 24.09 9.38 -11.25
CA ARG A 51 24.51 10.58 -11.98
C ARG A 51 25.23 11.53 -11.03
N GLY A 52 26.56 11.63 -11.17
CA GLY A 52 27.39 12.27 -10.15
C GLY A 52 27.20 11.58 -8.81
N ASP A 53 26.96 12.38 -7.77
CA ASP A 53 26.73 11.89 -6.40
C ASP A 53 25.27 11.45 -6.14
N PHE A 54 24.40 11.54 -7.14
CA PHE A 54 22.99 11.18 -7.01
C PHE A 54 22.72 9.72 -7.37
N VAL A 55 21.88 9.09 -6.56
CA VAL A 55 21.21 7.82 -6.86
C VAL A 55 19.74 8.12 -7.15
N LEU A 56 19.28 7.74 -8.34
CA LEU A 56 17.94 8.02 -8.84
C LEU A 56 17.19 6.71 -9.06
N GLU A 57 16.06 6.54 -8.38
CA GLU A 57 15.14 5.43 -8.62
C GLU A 57 14.10 5.83 -9.68
N GLY A 58 14.00 5.03 -10.75
CA GLY A 58 13.09 5.25 -11.88
C GLY A 58 11.74 4.56 -11.73
N GLY A 59 11.48 3.93 -10.58
CA GLY A 59 10.27 3.17 -10.30
C GLY A 59 10.04 3.06 -8.80
N PRO A 60 10.02 1.86 -8.20
CA PRO A 60 9.98 1.71 -6.75
C PRO A 60 11.20 2.34 -6.09
N ASP A 61 10.98 3.12 -5.04
CA ASP A 61 12.01 3.80 -4.25
C ASP A 61 12.30 3.08 -2.92
N ALA A 62 11.28 2.46 -2.33
CA ALA A 62 11.39 1.70 -1.09
C ALA A 62 10.38 0.53 -1.04
N PHE A 63 10.54 -0.32 -0.04
CA PHE A 63 9.53 -1.33 0.32
C PHE A 63 9.24 -1.30 1.81
N VAL A 64 8.05 -1.78 2.16
CA VAL A 64 7.59 -1.77 3.55
C VAL A 64 8.16 -2.98 4.29
N ALA A 65 9.11 -2.76 5.19
CA ALA A 65 9.79 -3.82 5.95
C ALA A 65 8.85 -4.74 6.76
N ARG A 66 7.68 -4.26 7.20
CA ARG A 66 6.67 -5.09 7.89
C ARG A 66 6.04 -6.17 7.00
N LYS A 67 6.23 -6.11 5.68
CA LYS A 67 5.86 -7.19 4.76
C LYS A 67 7.07 -8.12 4.61
N PRO A 68 7.02 -9.35 5.16
CA PRO A 68 8.21 -10.18 5.33
C PRO A 68 8.85 -10.61 4.00
N ALA A 69 8.05 -10.83 2.95
CA ALA A 69 8.51 -11.48 1.72
C ALA A 69 9.77 -10.87 1.07
N LEU A 70 9.88 -9.53 0.98
CA LEU A 70 11.07 -8.88 0.40
C LEU A 70 12.25 -8.83 1.37
N TYR A 71 11.98 -8.71 2.68
CA TYR A 71 13.02 -8.76 3.69
C TYR A 71 13.66 -10.16 3.75
N GLU A 72 12.83 -11.20 3.79
CA GLU A 72 13.27 -12.60 3.76
C GLU A 72 14.07 -12.89 2.51
N LEU A 73 13.61 -12.44 1.33
CA LEU A 73 14.36 -12.58 0.09
C LEU A 73 15.72 -11.87 0.16
N ALA A 74 15.80 -10.68 0.76
CA ALA A 74 17.07 -9.98 0.94
C ALA A 74 18.02 -10.77 1.85
N CYS A 75 17.54 -11.35 2.95
CA CYS A 75 18.32 -12.24 3.81
C CYS A 75 18.80 -13.48 3.04
N GLU A 76 17.92 -14.14 2.29
CA GLU A 76 18.26 -15.33 1.49
C GLU A 76 19.31 -15.06 0.41
N LEU A 77 19.34 -13.83 -0.13
CA LEU A 77 20.32 -13.39 -1.13
C LEU A 77 21.60 -12.79 -0.50
N GLY A 78 21.71 -12.76 0.84
CA GLY A 78 22.85 -12.17 1.54
C GLY A 78 22.94 -10.63 1.42
N LEU A 79 21.80 -9.98 1.19
CA LEU A 79 21.68 -8.53 0.99
C LEU A 79 21.23 -7.78 2.25
N GLU A 80 21.00 -8.46 3.36
CA GLU A 80 20.54 -7.86 4.62
C GLU A 80 21.44 -6.70 5.09
N GLY A 81 22.76 -6.88 5.05
CA GLY A 81 23.73 -5.83 5.41
C GLY A 81 23.77 -4.62 4.47
N ARG A 82 22.97 -4.63 3.39
CA ARG A 82 22.83 -3.51 2.45
C ARG A 82 21.47 -2.82 2.58
N LEU A 83 20.57 -3.31 3.43
CA LEU A 83 19.30 -2.66 3.69
C LEU A 83 19.54 -1.39 4.50
N LEU A 84 18.97 -0.29 4.02
CA LEU A 84 19.02 1.00 4.69
C LEU A 84 17.64 1.30 5.28
N PRO A 85 17.53 1.66 6.57
CA PRO A 85 16.26 2.14 7.11
C PRO A 85 15.91 3.49 6.48
N SER A 86 14.62 3.80 6.46
CA SER A 86 14.17 5.16 6.18
C SER A 86 14.67 6.11 7.27
N ASN A 87 15.04 7.32 6.88
CA ASN A 87 15.38 8.37 7.84
C ASN A 87 14.09 8.98 8.41
N ASP A 88 13.60 8.39 9.49
CA ASP A 88 12.34 8.79 10.11
C ASP A 88 12.49 10.00 11.06
N ASP A 89 13.71 10.41 11.42
CA ASP A 89 13.97 11.55 12.31
C ASP A 89 13.46 12.90 11.76
N ARG A 90 13.24 12.96 10.44
CA ARG A 90 12.70 14.13 9.72
C ARG A 90 11.50 13.77 8.84
N GLY A 91 10.98 12.55 9.00
CA GLY A 91 10.02 11.92 8.09
C GLY A 91 8.58 11.99 8.60
N GLY A 92 7.64 12.14 7.66
CA GLY A 92 6.21 12.08 7.93
C GLY A 92 5.42 12.28 6.64
N VAL A 93 4.19 11.74 6.60
CA VAL A 93 3.28 12.02 5.48
C VAL A 93 2.57 13.34 5.77
N ALA A 94 2.53 14.25 4.80
CA ALA A 94 1.78 15.50 4.91
C ALA A 94 0.90 15.68 3.67
N LEU A 95 -0.27 16.29 3.86
CA LEU A 95 -1.16 16.67 2.76
C LEU A 95 -1.10 18.17 2.53
N ALA A 96 -1.14 18.57 1.26
CA ALA A 96 -1.25 19.96 0.89
C ALA A 96 -2.69 20.46 1.13
N ALA A 97 -2.82 21.55 1.88
CA ALA A 97 -4.07 22.26 2.11
C ALA A 97 -3.87 23.73 1.72
N GLY A 98 -4.19 24.06 0.47
CA GLY A 98 -3.84 25.35 -0.11
C GLY A 98 -2.33 25.54 -0.16
N LYS A 99 -1.81 26.57 0.53
CA LYS A 99 -0.38 26.90 0.59
C LYS A 99 0.35 26.31 1.82
N ARG A 100 -0.29 25.39 2.54
CA ARG A 100 0.26 24.79 3.78
C ARG A 100 0.39 23.28 3.63
N LEU A 101 1.44 22.72 4.23
CA LEU A 101 1.56 21.28 4.43
C LEU A 101 1.04 20.94 5.82
N VAL A 102 0.10 20.00 5.88
CA VAL A 102 -0.50 19.53 7.12
C VAL A 102 -0.01 18.11 7.39
N PRO A 103 0.78 17.88 8.45
CA PRO A 103 1.20 16.54 8.83
C PRO A 103 -0.02 15.63 9.09
N LEU A 104 0.05 14.42 8.58
CA LEU A 104 -0.91 13.36 8.88
C LEU A 104 -0.43 12.56 10.09
N SER A 105 -1.34 12.34 11.03
CA SER A 105 -1.14 11.35 12.07
C SER A 105 -1.20 9.93 11.47
N PRO A 106 -0.56 8.94 12.12
CA PRO A 106 -0.66 7.54 11.71
C PRO A 106 -2.11 7.02 11.64
N GLY A 107 -2.99 7.53 12.51
CA GLY A 107 -4.41 7.19 12.52
C GLY A 107 -5.15 7.67 11.27
N LEU A 108 -4.93 8.93 10.86
CA LEU A 108 -5.53 9.48 9.64
C LEU A 108 -5.02 8.78 8.37
N LEU A 109 -3.74 8.41 8.31
CA LEU A 109 -3.16 7.69 7.17
C LEU A 109 -3.85 6.34 6.91
N GLN A 110 -4.29 5.66 7.97
CA GLN A 110 -4.96 4.37 7.88
C GLN A 110 -6.50 4.47 7.85
N LEU A 111 -7.05 5.70 7.81
CA LEU A 111 -8.46 5.95 8.09
C LEU A 111 -8.95 5.20 9.34
N ALA A 112 -8.07 5.11 10.34
CA ALA A 112 -8.19 4.21 11.47
C ALA A 112 -8.93 4.86 12.64
N PRO A 113 -9.58 4.05 13.51
CA PRO A 113 -10.38 4.50 14.65
C PRO A 113 -9.62 5.23 15.78
N GLY A 114 -8.32 5.47 15.63
CA GLY A 114 -7.43 6.00 16.66
C GLY A 114 -7.54 7.52 16.82
N GLY A 115 -8.67 8.00 17.32
CA GLY A 115 -8.75 9.32 17.95
C GLY A 115 -9.57 10.31 17.15
N TRP A 116 -10.83 10.48 17.56
CA TRP A 116 -11.59 11.71 17.31
C TRP A 116 -10.77 12.97 17.60
N ARG A 117 -9.77 12.90 18.49
CA ARG A 117 -8.79 13.95 18.78
C ARG A 117 -7.98 14.35 17.55
N GLU A 118 -7.53 13.39 16.74
CA GLU A 118 -6.74 13.65 15.53
C GLU A 118 -7.61 14.33 14.45
N ILE A 119 -8.84 13.85 14.30
CA ILE A 119 -9.85 14.46 13.41
C ILE A 119 -10.25 15.85 13.89
N ALA A 120 -10.41 16.04 15.20
CA ALA A 120 -10.77 17.33 15.78
C ALA A 120 -9.63 18.34 15.64
N ALA A 121 -8.38 17.90 15.80
CA ALA A 121 -7.18 18.74 15.71
C ALA A 121 -6.80 19.08 14.27
N THR A 122 -7.12 18.23 13.28
CA THR A 122 -6.68 18.48 11.90
C THR A 122 -7.38 19.72 11.30
N PRO A 123 -6.63 20.61 10.62
CA PRO A 123 -7.20 21.71 9.83
C PRO A 123 -7.67 21.25 8.45
N LEU A 124 -7.48 19.97 8.07
CA LEU A 124 -7.88 19.44 6.77
C LEU A 124 -9.40 19.43 6.59
N LEU A 125 -10.16 19.32 7.69
CA LEU A 125 -11.61 19.20 7.67
C LEU A 125 -12.28 20.44 8.27
N SER A 126 -13.37 20.88 7.64
CA SER A 126 -14.30 21.84 8.18
C SER A 126 -15.03 21.28 9.41
N TRP A 127 -15.71 22.15 10.16
CA TRP A 127 -16.58 21.71 11.27
C TRP A 127 -17.66 20.72 10.81
N SER A 128 -18.26 20.96 9.64
CA SER A 128 -19.21 20.01 9.02
C SER A 128 -18.57 18.67 8.66
N GLY A 129 -17.34 18.67 8.13
CA GLY A 129 -16.60 17.44 7.82
C GLY A 129 -16.25 16.64 9.06
N LYS A 130 -15.84 17.32 10.14
CA LYS A 130 -15.57 16.71 11.45
C LYS A 130 -16.82 16.06 12.03
N LEU A 131 -17.96 16.75 11.99
CA LEU A 131 -19.26 16.20 12.40
C LEU A 131 -19.66 15.01 11.53
N ARG A 132 -19.47 15.11 10.22
CA ARG A 132 -19.80 14.04 9.27
C ARG A 132 -18.95 12.78 9.48
N TRP A 133 -17.67 12.93 9.79
CA TRP A 133 -16.80 11.82 10.21
C TRP A 133 -17.26 11.24 11.54
N TRP A 134 -17.58 12.08 12.52
CA TRP A 134 -18.07 11.60 13.82
C TRP A 134 -19.37 10.79 13.69
N ALA A 135 -20.21 11.17 12.72
CA ALA A 135 -21.44 10.48 12.38
C ALA A 135 -21.24 9.09 11.74
N GLU A 136 -20.03 8.76 11.28
CA GLU A 136 -19.68 7.46 10.68
C GLU A 136 -20.10 6.28 11.54
N ARG A 137 -20.02 6.41 12.87
CA ARG A 137 -20.35 5.34 13.82
C ARG A 137 -21.82 4.88 13.77
N TRP A 138 -22.71 5.74 13.29
CA TRP A 138 -24.13 5.44 13.13
C TRP A 138 -24.50 5.10 11.69
N GLN A 139 -23.54 5.15 10.77
CA GLN A 139 -23.80 4.77 9.39
C GLN A 139 -23.98 3.25 9.29
N PRO A 140 -25.10 2.78 8.70
CA PRO A 140 -25.36 1.36 8.61
C PRO A 140 -24.28 0.68 7.77
N ALA A 141 -23.83 -0.49 8.22
CA ALA A 141 -22.94 -1.31 7.43
C ALA A 141 -23.64 -1.85 6.20
N ARG A 142 -22.95 -1.81 5.06
CA ARG A 142 -23.41 -2.45 3.84
C ARG A 142 -23.24 -3.96 3.99
N ARG A 143 -24.35 -4.69 3.85
CA ARG A 143 -24.39 -6.17 3.90
C ARG A 143 -24.35 -6.83 2.52
N ALA A 144 -24.36 -6.04 1.45
CA ALA A 144 -24.30 -6.55 0.09
C ALA A 144 -22.93 -7.18 -0.21
N GLU A 145 -22.93 -8.31 -0.94
CA GLU A 145 -21.69 -8.98 -1.35
C GLU A 145 -20.97 -8.27 -2.51
N THR A 146 -21.71 -7.43 -3.24
CA THR A 146 -21.22 -6.65 -4.38
C THR A 146 -20.11 -5.71 -3.95
N ASP A 147 -19.00 -5.74 -4.68
CA ASP A 147 -17.91 -4.79 -4.50
C ASP A 147 -18.36 -3.36 -4.85
N GLU A 148 -17.74 -2.37 -4.20
CA GLU A 148 -17.99 -0.95 -4.44
C GLU A 148 -16.67 -0.21 -4.62
N SER A 149 -16.73 1.01 -5.15
CA SER A 149 -15.54 1.84 -5.28
C SER A 149 -15.05 2.31 -3.91
N VAL A 150 -13.74 2.57 -3.79
CA VAL A 150 -13.19 3.18 -2.58
C VAL A 150 -13.82 4.55 -2.32
N ALA A 151 -14.08 5.33 -3.39
CA ALA A 151 -14.74 6.61 -3.28
C ALA A 151 -16.16 6.50 -2.69
N ASP A 152 -16.98 5.58 -3.19
CA ASP A 152 -18.35 5.39 -2.70
C ASP A 152 -18.37 4.94 -1.24
N PHE A 153 -17.47 4.03 -0.87
CA PHE A 153 -17.32 3.60 0.51
C PHE A 153 -16.98 4.77 1.44
N VAL A 154 -15.94 5.55 1.12
CA VAL A 154 -15.49 6.67 1.96
C VAL A 154 -16.54 7.78 1.98
N ARG A 155 -17.15 8.12 0.85
CA ARG A 155 -18.20 9.13 0.74
C ARG A 155 -19.43 8.75 1.60
N ARG A 156 -19.86 7.48 1.54
CA ARG A 156 -20.99 6.95 2.31
C ARG A 156 -20.69 6.85 3.80
N ARG A 157 -19.50 6.42 4.22
CA ARG A 157 -19.18 6.25 5.64
C ARG A 157 -18.66 7.53 6.28
N CYS A 158 -17.67 8.16 5.67
CA CYS A 158 -16.86 9.24 6.23
C CYS A 158 -17.24 10.63 5.71
N GLY A 159 -17.89 10.70 4.54
CA GLY A 159 -18.31 11.95 3.91
C GLY A 159 -17.36 12.44 2.81
N ARG A 160 -17.87 13.38 2.00
CA ARG A 160 -17.20 13.93 0.83
C ARG A 160 -15.87 14.61 1.16
N GLU A 161 -15.81 15.41 2.22
CA GLU A 161 -14.60 16.16 2.56
C GLU A 161 -13.43 15.25 2.96
N VAL A 162 -13.73 14.11 3.58
CA VAL A 162 -12.72 13.10 3.94
C VAL A 162 -12.22 12.37 2.70
N LEU A 163 -13.11 12.08 1.75
CA LEU A 163 -12.71 11.54 0.45
C LEU A 163 -11.74 12.49 -0.25
N GLU A 164 -12.16 13.71 -0.53
CA GLU A 164 -11.43 14.65 -1.38
C GLU A 164 -10.12 15.16 -0.74
N ARG A 165 -10.11 15.35 0.59
CA ARG A 165 -8.97 15.99 1.27
C ARG A 165 -8.02 15.03 1.97
N ILE A 166 -8.40 13.77 2.14
CA ILE A 166 -7.59 12.78 2.86
C ILE A 166 -7.45 11.50 2.05
N ALA A 167 -8.53 10.79 1.79
CA ALA A 167 -8.46 9.45 1.20
C ALA A 167 -7.95 9.47 -0.24
N GLU A 168 -8.49 10.35 -1.08
CA GLU A 168 -8.13 10.45 -2.50
C GLU A 168 -6.65 10.83 -2.69
N PRO A 169 -6.10 11.89 -2.07
CA PRO A 169 -4.67 12.20 -2.20
C PRO A 169 -3.75 11.05 -1.80
N ILE A 170 -4.07 10.35 -0.71
CA ILE A 170 -3.28 9.22 -0.22
C ILE A 170 -3.35 8.06 -1.22
N LEU A 171 -4.55 7.66 -1.63
CA LEU A 171 -4.75 6.51 -2.52
C LEU A 171 -4.22 6.77 -3.92
N ALA A 172 -4.41 7.98 -4.45
CA ALA A 172 -3.85 8.39 -5.73
C ALA A 172 -2.31 8.33 -5.71
N SER A 173 -1.66 8.74 -4.60
CA SER A 173 -0.20 8.63 -4.48
C SER A 173 0.31 7.18 -4.44
N LEU A 174 -0.46 6.26 -3.86
CA LEU A 174 -0.06 4.86 -3.70
C LEU A 174 -0.35 4.00 -4.94
N HIS A 175 -1.49 4.23 -5.59
CA HIS A 175 -1.99 3.38 -6.66
C HIS A 175 -1.95 4.05 -8.04
N VAL A 176 -1.70 5.36 -8.12
CA VAL A 176 -1.68 6.15 -9.36
C VAL A 176 -2.93 5.88 -10.20
N GLY A 177 -4.10 6.02 -9.59
CA GLY A 177 -5.38 5.73 -10.22
C GLY A 177 -6.53 6.55 -9.66
N ASP A 178 -7.69 6.42 -10.31
CA ASP A 178 -8.94 7.07 -9.94
C ASP A 178 -9.69 6.27 -8.86
N VAL A 179 -9.88 6.88 -7.69
CA VAL A 179 -10.56 6.26 -6.54
C VAL A 179 -12.04 5.94 -6.79
N GLU A 180 -12.67 6.58 -7.77
CA GLU A 180 -14.04 6.26 -8.21
C GLU A 180 -14.11 4.90 -8.93
N ARG A 181 -12.96 4.40 -9.43
CA ARG A 181 -12.87 3.13 -10.16
C ARG A 181 -12.08 2.06 -9.41
N MET A 182 -11.45 2.42 -8.28
CA MET A 182 -10.72 1.45 -7.46
C MET A 182 -11.68 0.57 -6.68
N SER A 183 -11.54 -0.75 -6.85
CA SER A 183 -12.23 -1.76 -6.05
C SER A 183 -11.87 -1.64 -4.57
N LEU A 184 -12.86 -1.50 -3.69
CA LEU A 184 -12.64 -1.54 -2.24
C LEU A 184 -12.05 -2.88 -1.81
N ALA A 185 -12.58 -3.99 -2.35
CA ALA A 185 -12.13 -5.33 -2.02
C ALA A 185 -10.66 -5.59 -2.37
N ALA A 186 -10.21 -5.10 -3.53
CA ALA A 186 -8.84 -5.30 -3.99
C ALA A 186 -7.85 -4.34 -3.30
N THR A 187 -8.25 -3.07 -3.12
CA THR A 187 -7.34 -2.01 -2.69
C THR A 187 -7.29 -1.84 -1.17
N CYS A 188 -8.43 -1.95 -0.49
CA CYS A 188 -8.55 -1.70 0.96
C CYS A 188 -9.41 -2.77 1.67
N PRO A 189 -9.07 -4.07 1.56
CA PRO A 189 -9.87 -5.16 2.12
C PRO A 189 -10.07 -5.02 3.64
N HIS A 190 -9.07 -4.51 4.35
CA HIS A 190 -9.13 -4.26 5.79
C HIS A 190 -10.23 -3.27 6.22
N LEU A 191 -10.66 -2.33 5.36
CA LEU A 191 -11.78 -1.42 5.65
C LEU A 191 -13.13 -2.12 5.46
N ARG A 192 -13.25 -2.92 4.40
CA ARG A 192 -14.41 -3.79 4.14
C ARG A 192 -14.62 -4.77 5.28
N ASP A 193 -13.56 -5.45 5.70
CA ASP A 193 -13.60 -6.41 6.80
C ASP A 193 -14.03 -5.77 8.12
N ARG A 194 -13.59 -4.54 8.40
CA ARG A 194 -14.00 -3.78 9.58
C ARG A 194 -15.47 -3.41 9.54
N GLU A 195 -15.97 -2.90 8.41
CA GLU A 195 -17.40 -2.59 8.24
C GLU A 195 -18.25 -3.85 8.47
N GLN A 196 -17.88 -4.97 7.83
CA GLN A 196 -18.63 -6.22 7.93
C GLN A 196 -18.62 -6.81 9.34
N ARG A 197 -17.48 -6.80 10.03
CA ARG A 197 -17.36 -7.41 11.37
C ARG A 197 -17.91 -6.54 12.50
N ARG A 198 -17.77 -5.22 12.40
CA ARG A 198 -18.03 -4.30 13.53
C ARG A 198 -19.17 -3.32 13.28
N GLY A 199 -19.66 -3.19 12.06
CA GLY A 199 -20.67 -2.19 11.70
C GLY A 199 -20.14 -0.76 11.57
N ARG A 200 -18.88 -0.53 11.96
CA ARG A 200 -18.22 0.79 12.06
C ARG A 200 -16.72 0.70 11.87
N LEU A 201 -16.12 1.77 11.39
CA LEU A 201 -14.67 1.94 11.32
C LEU A 201 -14.10 2.28 12.70
N GLY A 202 -14.85 3.06 13.50
CA GLY A 202 -14.59 3.52 14.86
C GLY A 202 -14.56 2.44 15.97
N GLY A 203 -13.70 2.60 17.00
CA GLY A 203 -13.93 2.01 18.33
C GLY A 203 -13.59 0.52 18.53
N GLY A 204 -12.41 0.08 18.10
CA GLY A 204 -11.84 -1.19 18.56
C GLY A 204 -10.34 -1.28 18.32
N ARG A 205 -9.66 -2.10 19.12
CA ARG A 205 -8.21 -2.32 19.08
C ARG A 205 -7.76 -2.68 17.64
N PRO A 206 -6.63 -2.16 17.15
CA PRO A 206 -6.05 -2.63 15.89
C PRO A 206 -5.90 -4.16 15.97
N ALA A 207 -6.21 -4.85 14.87
CA ALA A 207 -5.87 -6.26 14.75
C ALA A 207 -4.33 -6.39 14.91
N PRO A 208 -3.85 -7.44 15.59
CA PRO A 208 -2.41 -7.68 15.77
C PRO A 208 -1.67 -7.72 14.43
#